data_AF-A0A959CAS9-F1
#
_entry.id   AF-A0A959CAS9-F1
#
_cell.length_a   1.000
_cell.length_b   1.000
_cell.length_c   1.000
_cell.angle_alpha   90.00
_cell.angle_beta   90.00
_cell.angle_gamma   90.00
#
_symmetry.space_group_name_H-M   'P 1'
#
loop_
_entity.id
_entity.type
_entity.pdbx_description
1 polymer ?
#
loop_
_entity_poly.entity_id
_entity_poly.type
_entity_poly.pdbx_seq_one_letter_code
_entity_poly.pdbx_strand_id
1 'polypeptide(L)'
;MVKNTGFEDLQSVAPGILQDIRYATDNNFTHSKIYDCPRCLLRPEVATALSKAQAALQKQGLGLKVFDCYRPGPYQQRLWDKVPDPN
;
A
#
# COMPACT_ATOMS: atom_id res chain seq x y z
N MET A 1 23.39 -13.66 5.07
CA MET A 1 22.75 -12.67 5.96
C MET A 1 21.40 -12.30 5.35
N VAL A 2 20.30 -12.95 5.78
CA VAL A 2 18.96 -12.58 5.31
C VAL A 2 18.45 -11.50 6.26
N LYS A 3 18.35 -10.26 5.81
CA LYS A 3 17.71 -9.19 6.57
C LYS A 3 16.22 -9.53 6.67
N ASN A 4 15.78 -9.95 7.85
CA ASN A 4 14.36 -10.15 8.15
C ASN A 4 13.73 -8.76 8.35
N THR A 5 13.35 -8.08 7.27
CA THR A 5 12.88 -6.69 7.31
C THR A 5 11.46 -6.52 7.84
N GLY A 6 10.77 -7.59 8.25
CA GLY A 6 9.40 -7.52 8.75
C GLY A 6 8.36 -7.04 7.72
N PHE A 7 8.79 -6.77 6.49
CA PHE A 7 7.98 -6.29 5.38
C PHE A 7 8.42 -6.92 4.06
N GLU A 8 7.43 -7.14 3.19
CA GLU A 8 7.57 -7.59 1.81
C GLU A 8 6.98 -6.55 0.86
N ASP A 9 7.51 -6.51 -0.36
CA ASP A 9 6.96 -5.68 -1.44
C ASP A 9 5.83 -6.44 -2.14
N LEU A 10 4.64 -5.83 -2.20
CA LEU A 10 3.47 -6.45 -2.83
C LEU A 10 3.72 -6.75 -4.31
N GLN A 11 4.52 -5.94 -5.00
CA GLN A 11 4.84 -6.18 -6.41
C GLN A 11 5.57 -7.51 -6.60
N SER A 12 6.37 -7.93 -5.62
CA SER A 12 7.09 -9.20 -5.65
C SER A 12 6.19 -10.40 -5.33
N VAL A 13 5.25 -10.23 -4.39
CA VAL A 13 4.43 -11.33 -3.86
C VAL A 13 3.15 -11.56 -4.67
N ALA A 14 2.55 -10.50 -5.20
CA ALA A 14 1.29 -10.54 -5.94
C ALA A 14 1.28 -9.50 -7.07
N PRO A 15 2.11 -9.66 -8.12
CA PRO A 15 2.26 -8.67 -9.20
C PRO A 15 0.97 -8.40 -10.00
N GLY A 16 -0.04 -9.27 -9.88
CA GLY A 16 -1.36 -9.08 -10.51
C GLY A 16 -2.30 -8.14 -9.77
N ILE A 17 -1.95 -7.67 -8.56
CA ILE A 17 -2.74 -6.67 -7.82
C ILE A 17 -2.36 -5.28 -8.33
N LEU A 18 -3.37 -4.50 -8.73
CA LEU A 18 -3.14 -3.15 -9.24
C LEU A 18 -2.80 -2.20 -8.08
N GLN A 19 -1.64 -1.55 -8.16
CA GLN A 19 -1.16 -0.61 -7.15
C GLN A 19 -1.37 0.83 -7.64
N ASP A 20 -2.31 1.52 -7.01
CA ASP A 20 -2.64 2.92 -7.29
C ASP A 20 -2.38 3.74 -6.02
N ILE A 21 -1.11 3.81 -5.61
CA ILE A 21 -0.68 4.35 -4.31
C ILE A 21 -0.94 5.86 -4.26
N ARG A 22 -2.13 6.23 -3.76
CA ARG A 22 -2.70 7.58 -3.89
C ARG A 22 -1.85 8.65 -3.25
N TYR A 23 -1.25 8.34 -2.10
CA TYR A 23 -0.39 9.26 -1.36
C TYR A 23 0.97 9.51 -2.03
N ALA A 24 1.37 8.74 -3.04
CA ALA A 24 2.54 9.04 -3.88
C ALA A 24 2.22 9.97 -5.07
N THR A 25 0.95 10.36 -5.20
CA THR A 25 0.44 11.27 -6.24
C THR A 25 -0.32 12.43 -5.59
N ASP A 26 -0.77 13.40 -6.38
CA ASP A 26 -1.73 14.45 -5.96
C ASP A 26 -3.20 14.00 -6.05
N ASN A 27 -3.47 12.81 -6.59
CA ASN A 27 -4.81 12.22 -6.67
C ASN A 27 -5.25 11.60 -5.33
N ASN A 28 -5.31 12.43 -4.30
CA ASN A 28 -5.84 12.11 -2.98
C ASN A 28 -6.52 13.36 -2.39
N PHE A 29 -7.25 13.20 -1.28
CA PHE A 29 -8.04 14.29 -0.71
C PHE A 29 -7.22 15.50 -0.21
N THR A 30 -5.90 15.36 -0.04
CA THR A 30 -5.01 16.48 0.32
C THR A 30 -4.52 17.27 -0.90
N HIS A 31 -4.80 16.78 -2.12
CA HIS A 31 -4.30 17.34 -3.38
C HIS A 31 -2.77 17.55 -3.41
N SER A 32 -2.03 16.80 -2.59
CA SER A 32 -0.59 16.92 -2.39
C SER A 32 0.06 15.53 -2.34
N LYS A 33 1.30 15.41 -2.82
CA LYS A 33 2.11 14.20 -2.62
C LYS A 33 2.56 14.11 -1.17
N ILE A 34 2.29 12.97 -0.52
CA ILE A 34 2.71 12.69 0.85
C ILE A 34 3.94 11.77 0.84
N TYR A 35 3.91 10.70 0.05
CA TYR A 35 4.98 9.71 -0.11
C TYR A 35 5.97 10.08 -1.21
N ASP A 36 7.24 9.75 -1.00
CA ASP A 36 8.29 10.03 -1.98
C ASP A 36 8.35 8.95 -3.09
N CYS A 37 7.77 7.76 -2.85
CA CYS A 37 7.70 6.67 -3.84
C CYS A 37 6.41 5.85 -3.72
N PRO A 38 5.93 5.21 -4.81
CA PRO A 38 4.69 4.44 -4.83
C PRO A 38 4.89 2.96 -4.45
N ARG A 39 5.77 2.64 -3.49
CA ARG A 39 6.01 1.24 -3.08
C ARG A 39 4.97 0.79 -2.06
N CYS A 40 4.35 -0.36 -2.31
CA CYS A 40 3.47 -1.02 -1.35
C CYS A 40 4.26 -2.03 -0.51
N LEU A 41 4.61 -1.65 0.72
CA LEU A 41 5.21 -2.56 1.69
C LEU A 41 4.13 -3.10 2.63
N LEU A 42 4.17 -4.39 2.90
CA LEU A 42 3.21 -5.10 3.75
C LEU A 42 3.91 -6.07 4.67
N ARG A 43 3.25 -6.39 5.78
CA ARG A 43 3.63 -7.54 6.60
C ARG A 43 3.53 -8.84 5.75
N PRO A 44 4.46 -9.81 5.90
CA PRO A 44 4.44 -11.05 5.10
C PRO A 44 3.09 -11.79 5.12
N GLU A 45 2.45 -11.84 6.29
CA GLU A 45 1.14 -12.47 6.48
C GLU A 45 0.03 -11.78 5.67
N VAL A 46 0.08 -10.44 5.55
CA VAL A 46 -0.89 -9.65 4.77
C VAL A 46 -0.63 -9.83 3.27
N ALA A 47 0.64 -9.78 2.84
CA ALA A 47 1.00 -10.00 1.44
C ALA A 47 0.54 -11.39 0.95
N THR A 48 0.72 -12.43 1.78
CA THR A 48 0.24 -13.79 1.51
C THR A 48 -1.28 -13.87 1.42
N ALA A 49 -2.00 -13.22 2.35
CA ALA A 49 -3.46 -13.21 2.35
C ALA A 49 -4.03 -12.50 1.10
N LEU A 50 -3.47 -11.35 0.72
CA LEU A 50 -3.87 -10.63 -0.49
C LEU A 50 -3.61 -11.43 -1.76
N SER A 51 -2.49 -12.14 -1.84
CA SER A 51 -2.18 -13.02 -2.98
C SER A 51 -3.25 -14.11 -3.15
N LYS A 52 -3.69 -14.74 -2.04
CA LYS A 52 -4.77 -15.73 -2.06
C LYS A 52 -6.12 -15.12 -2.48
N ALA A 53 -6.45 -13.94 -1.94
CA ALA A 53 -7.68 -13.23 -2.29
C ALA A 53 -7.70 -12.84 -3.78
N GLN A 54 -6.58 -12.34 -4.30
CA GLN A 54 -6.41 -12.05 -5.73
C GLN A 54 -6.66 -13.28 -6.59
N ALA A 55 -6.05 -14.43 -6.25
CA ALA A 55 -6.25 -15.68 -6.99
C ALA A 55 -7.72 -16.16 -6.97
N ALA A 56 -8.45 -15.92 -5.88
CA ALA A 56 -9.87 -16.25 -5.78
C ALA A 56 -10.75 -15.32 -6.64
N LEU A 57 -10.44 -14.02 -6.66
CA LEU A 57 -11.16 -13.02 -7.45
C LEU A 57 -10.94 -13.19 -8.96
N GLN A 58 -9.72 -13.58 -9.37
CA GLN A 58 -9.41 -13.85 -10.77
C GLN A 58 -10.30 -14.93 -11.39
N LYS A 59 -10.71 -15.94 -10.62
CA LYS A 59 -11.65 -16.98 -11.08
C LYS A 59 -13.04 -16.42 -11.42
N GLN A 60 -13.35 -15.21 -10.96
CA GLN A 60 -14.61 -14.51 -11.20
C GLN A 60 -14.43 -13.36 -12.21
N GLY A 61 -13.26 -13.23 -12.84
CA GLY A 61 -12.95 -12.09 -13.72
C GLY A 61 -12.74 -10.78 -12.98
N LEU A 62 -12.48 -10.82 -11.67
CA LEU A 62 -12.25 -9.66 -10.81
C LEU A 62 -10.79 -9.57 -10.36
N GLY A 63 -10.41 -8.43 -9.78
CA GLY A 63 -9.08 -8.21 -9.22
C GLY A 63 -9.07 -7.13 -8.13
N LEU A 64 -8.05 -7.17 -7.29
CA LEU A 64 -7.80 -6.18 -6.25
C LEU A 64 -7.09 -4.96 -6.82
N LYS A 65 -7.44 -3.80 -6.26
CA LYS A 65 -6.69 -2.55 -6.40
C LYS A 65 -6.39 -2.02 -5.01
N VAL A 66 -5.12 -1.70 -4.74
CA VAL A 66 -4.69 -1.12 -3.46
C VAL A 66 -4.37 0.37 -3.64
N PHE A 67 -4.81 1.18 -2.68
CA PHE A 67 -4.61 2.63 -2.67
C PHE A 67 -3.55 3.09 -1.66
N ASP A 68 -3.29 2.28 -0.64
CA ASP A 68 -2.31 2.54 0.40
C ASP A 68 -1.85 1.23 1.05
N CYS A 69 -0.67 1.25 1.67
CA CYS A 69 -0.03 0.11 2.33
C CYS A 69 0.65 0.58 3.63
N TYR A 70 1.79 0.02 4.01
CA TYR A 70 2.54 0.52 5.17
C TYR A 70 2.86 2.02 5.03
N ARG A 71 2.47 2.79 6.05
CA ARG A 71 2.76 4.21 6.19
C ARG A 71 3.77 4.45 7.32
N PRO A 72 5.04 4.78 7.02
CA PRO A 72 6.00 5.16 8.04
C PRO A 72 5.57 6.40 8.83
N GLY A 73 5.97 6.49 10.10
CA GLY A 73 5.62 7.58 11.01
C GLY A 73 5.82 9.00 10.46
N PRO A 74 6.95 9.32 9.82
CA PRO A 74 7.14 10.65 9.21
C PRO A 74 6.10 11.00 8.13
N TYR A 75 5.64 10.02 7.35
CA TYR A 75 4.58 10.24 6.36
C TYR A 75 3.20 10.36 6.99
N GLN A 76 2.95 9.65 8.10
CA GLN A 76 1.75 9.88 8.91
C GLN A 76 1.74 11.32 9.46
N GLN A 77 2.88 11.83 9.94
CA GLN A 77 2.98 13.21 10.39
C GLN A 77 2.74 14.20 9.23
N ARG A 78 3.35 13.98 8.06
CA ARG A 78 3.09 14.82 6.88
C ARG A 78 1.60 14.87 6.50
N LEU A 79 0.89 13.75 6.63
CA LEU A 79 -0.55 13.70 6.39
C LEU A 79 -1.32 14.48 7.47
N TRP A 80 -0.95 14.31 8.74
CA TRP A 80 -1.52 15.05 9.86
C TRP A 80 -1.35 16.57 9.73
N ASP A 81 -0.17 17.02 9.29
CA ASP A 81 0.12 18.44 9.08
C ASP A 81 -0.78 19.07 7.98
N LYS A 82 -1.31 18.23 7.07
CA LYS A 82 -2.24 18.66 6.02
C LYS A 82 -3.70 18.63 6.47
N VAL A 83 -4.10 17.55 7.15
CA VAL A 83 -5.49 17.33 7.58
C VAL A 83 -5.47 16.70 8.98
N PRO A 84 -5.34 17.52 10.04
CA PRO A 84 -5.34 17.02 11.40
C PRO A 84 -6.77 16.67 11.82
N ASP A 85 -6.96 15.45 12.36
CA ASP A 85 -8.23 15.03 12.96
C ASP A 85 -7.97 14.26 14.27
N PRO A 86 -8.08 14.94 15.43
CA PRO A 86 -7.82 14.36 16.74
C PRO A 86 -9.00 13.60 17.35
N ASN A 87 -10.16 13.55 16.69
CA ASN A 87 -11.41 13.05 17.26
C ASN A 87 -11.78 11.63 16.80
#